data_AF-A0A7R9Z7X5-F1
#
_entry.id   AF-A0A7R9Z7X5-F1
#
_cell.length_a   1.000
_cell.length_b   1.000
_cell.length_c   1.000
_cell.angle_alpha   90.00
_cell.angle_beta   90.00
_cell.angle_gamma   90.00
#
_symmetry.space_group_name_H-M   'P 1'
#
loop_
_entity.id
_entity.type
_entity.pdbx_description
1 polymer ?
#
loop_
_entity_poly.entity_id
_entity_poly.type
_entity_poly.pdbx_seq_one_letter_code
_entity_poly.pdbx_strand_id
1 'polypeptide(L)'
;ADARITSALISLSNTHRSVRAERGKRAPTDSCALPALSARIFLPHPPPCCHLRRKRRRLSMALLRLAVFAAVLAAGMHLGLRQSAPAETGIEADRDPGELTCELGDVGPAAVDRFVGLLRFPTVSSLLPAHADTHVAPERADSFASMLEYLKGSYTDAYNVMELEMVGAGSLTTLLTWRGSDPALLPALFISHYDVVPVSNGTEGDWLHGPFSGARADGDIWARGTLDIKFGVAGLLEAAGVLARRGFRPQRTRCPD
;
A
#
# COMPACT_ATOMS: atom_id res chain seq x y z
N ALA A 1 -19.79 11.21 21.35
CA ALA A 1 -20.65 10.98 20.18
C ALA A 1 -19.74 10.64 19.02
N ASP A 2 -20.09 9.56 18.32
CA ASP A 2 -19.39 8.85 17.23
C ASP A 2 -18.48 9.69 16.31
N ALA A 3 -17.26 9.18 16.05
CA ALA A 3 -16.53 9.42 14.81
C ALA A 3 -15.83 8.11 14.39
N ARG A 4 -16.50 7.35 13.52
CA ARG A 4 -15.97 6.13 12.90
C ARG A 4 -15.00 6.53 11.78
N ILE A 5 -13.71 6.27 12.00
CA ILE A 5 -12.70 6.35 10.93
C ILE A 5 -12.84 5.08 10.08
N THR A 6 -13.29 5.28 8.84
CA THR A 6 -13.42 4.21 7.85
C THR A 6 -12.06 4.07 7.16
N SER A 7 -11.27 3.05 7.56
CA SER A 7 -9.99 2.76 6.92
C SER A 7 -10.22 1.92 5.67
N ALA A 8 -9.99 2.49 4.49
CA ALA A 8 -10.02 1.77 3.21
C ALA A 8 -8.64 1.15 2.97
N LEU A 9 -8.50 -0.13 3.32
CA LEU A 9 -7.36 -0.98 2.96
C LEU A 9 -7.37 -1.25 1.46
N ILE A 10 -6.38 -0.74 0.73
CA ILE A 10 -6.08 -1.18 -0.63
C ILE A 10 -5.18 -2.42 -0.51
N SER A 11 -5.80 -3.60 -0.67
CA SER A 11 -5.11 -4.87 -0.81
C SER A 11 -4.68 -5.05 -2.27
N LEU A 12 -3.37 -4.97 -2.54
CA LEU A 12 -2.80 -5.40 -3.81
C LEU A 12 -2.44 -6.88 -3.70
N SER A 13 -3.32 -7.74 -4.22
CA SER A 13 -3.08 -9.19 -4.33
C SER A 13 -2.20 -9.48 -5.55
N ASN A 14 -0.95 -9.88 -5.30
CA ASN A 14 -0.10 -10.50 -6.32
C ASN A 14 -0.54 -11.97 -6.52
N THR A 15 -1.21 -12.23 -7.63
CA THR A 15 -1.54 -13.59 -8.09
C THR A 15 -0.39 -14.13 -8.95
N HIS A 16 0.56 -14.83 -8.33
CA HIS A 16 1.47 -15.70 -9.07
C HIS A 16 0.90 -17.11 -9.19
N ARG A 17 0.69 -17.49 -10.45
CA ARG A 17 0.19 -18.76 -10.98
C ARG A 17 1.15 -19.91 -10.61
N SER A 18 0.69 -20.87 -9.80
CA SER A 18 1.44 -22.09 -9.50
C SER A 18 1.28 -23.13 -10.62
N VAL A 19 2.41 -23.70 -11.02
CA VAL A 19 2.54 -24.79 -12.00
C VAL A 19 2.15 -26.12 -11.34
N ARG A 20 1.37 -26.89 -12.10
CA ARG A 20 0.72 -28.15 -11.76
C ARG A 20 1.73 -29.29 -11.68
N ALA A 21 1.78 -30.01 -10.54
CA ALA A 21 2.46 -31.29 -10.41
C ALA A 21 1.44 -32.44 -10.46
N GLU A 22 1.74 -33.44 -11.31
CA GLU A 22 0.91 -34.60 -11.61
C GLU A 22 0.79 -35.58 -10.42
N ARG A 23 -0.40 -36.19 -10.27
CA ARG A 23 -0.57 -37.45 -9.52
C ARG A 23 -1.47 -38.42 -10.29
N GLY A 24 -0.84 -39.49 -10.78
CA GLY A 24 -1.12 -40.88 -10.39
C GLY A 24 -2.54 -41.43 -10.61
N LYS A 25 -2.66 -42.21 -11.69
CA LYS A 25 -3.76 -43.13 -12.05
C LYS A 25 -4.13 -44.14 -10.94
N ARG A 26 -5.42 -44.44 -10.78
CA ARG A 26 -5.94 -45.80 -10.49
C ARG A 26 -7.36 -45.98 -11.06
N ALA A 27 -7.59 -47.16 -11.62
CA ALA A 27 -8.77 -47.62 -12.36
C ALA A 27 -9.72 -48.45 -11.45
N PRO A 28 -10.92 -48.84 -11.93
CA PRO A 28 -12.08 -49.22 -11.12
C PRO A 28 -12.24 -50.73 -10.90
N THR A 29 -13.14 -51.12 -9.99
CA THR A 29 -13.59 -52.51 -9.81
C THR A 29 -15.12 -52.59 -9.79
N ASP A 30 -15.64 -53.47 -10.64
CA ASP A 30 -17.04 -53.89 -10.80
C ASP A 30 -17.52 -54.85 -9.69
N SER A 31 -18.86 -54.95 -9.48
CA SER A 31 -19.64 -56.21 -9.61
C SER A 31 -20.97 -56.25 -8.80
N CYS A 32 -22.04 -56.69 -9.51
CA CYS A 32 -23.27 -57.46 -9.16
C CYS A 32 -24.01 -57.27 -7.80
N ALA A 33 -25.32 -56.94 -7.72
CA ALA A 33 -26.59 -57.55 -8.22
C ALA A 33 -27.25 -58.57 -7.26
N LEU A 34 -28.53 -58.35 -6.87
CA LEU A 34 -29.58 -59.34 -6.48
C LEU A 34 -31.00 -58.66 -6.48
N PRO A 35 -32.13 -59.42 -6.51
CA PRO A 35 -33.32 -59.06 -7.31
C PRO A 35 -34.67 -58.79 -6.57
N ALA A 36 -35.59 -58.23 -7.37
CA ALA A 36 -37.06 -58.16 -7.39
C ALA A 36 -37.95 -58.61 -6.20
N LEU A 37 -38.96 -57.77 -5.88
CA LEU A 37 -40.33 -58.21 -5.60
C LEU A 37 -41.39 -57.14 -6.01
N SER A 38 -42.59 -57.62 -6.32
CA SER A 38 -43.57 -57.07 -7.27
C SER A 38 -44.72 -56.25 -6.64
N ALA A 39 -45.30 -55.30 -7.39
CA ALA A 39 -46.74 -55.03 -7.40
C ALA A 39 -47.15 -54.21 -8.64
N ARG A 40 -48.09 -54.75 -9.42
CA ARG A 40 -48.67 -54.18 -10.65
C ARG A 40 -49.83 -53.23 -10.32
N ILE A 41 -49.91 -52.09 -10.99
CA ILE A 41 -51.19 -51.44 -11.30
C ILE A 41 -51.18 -51.00 -12.77
N PHE A 42 -52.14 -51.54 -13.53
CA PHE A 42 -52.44 -51.20 -14.91
C PHE A 42 -53.30 -49.92 -14.90
N LEU A 43 -52.90 -48.89 -15.65
CA LEU A 43 -53.74 -47.72 -15.95
C LEU A 43 -53.89 -47.56 -17.47
N PRO A 44 -55.09 -47.15 -17.95
CA PRO A 44 -55.39 -47.00 -19.36
C PRO A 44 -54.79 -45.70 -19.94
N HIS A 45 -54.57 -45.68 -21.25
CA HIS A 45 -54.14 -44.51 -22.03
C HIS A 45 -55.08 -43.29 -21.90
N PRO A 46 -54.52 -42.07 -21.82
CA PRO A 46 -55.19 -40.84 -22.23
C PRO A 46 -54.56 -40.19 -23.50
N PRO A 47 -55.29 -39.29 -24.19
CA PRO A 47 -55.14 -38.97 -25.61
C PRO A 47 -54.08 -37.89 -25.95
N PRO A 48 -53.72 -37.69 -27.25
CA PRO A 48 -52.64 -36.80 -27.64
C PRO A 48 -53.16 -35.37 -27.81
N CYS A 49 -53.09 -34.53 -26.77
CA CYS A 49 -53.39 -33.09 -26.92
C CYS A 49 -52.73 -32.24 -25.82
N CYS A 50 -51.39 -32.12 -25.77
CA CYS A 50 -50.78 -31.06 -24.94
C CYS A 50 -49.32 -30.64 -25.27
N HIS A 51 -48.85 -30.73 -26.52
CA HIS A 51 -47.46 -30.35 -26.84
C HIS A 51 -47.27 -28.97 -27.50
N LEU A 52 -48.34 -28.31 -27.96
CA LEU A 52 -48.24 -27.06 -28.75
C LEU A 52 -48.38 -25.75 -27.95
N ARG A 53 -48.91 -25.77 -26.71
CA ARG A 53 -49.05 -24.54 -25.88
C ARG A 53 -47.79 -24.13 -25.11
N ARG A 54 -46.84 -25.03 -24.86
CA ARG A 54 -45.60 -24.74 -24.09
C ARG A 54 -44.51 -24.03 -24.90
N LYS A 55 -44.42 -24.26 -26.22
CA LYS A 55 -43.38 -23.65 -27.08
C LYS A 55 -43.61 -22.14 -27.31
N ARG A 56 -44.86 -21.71 -27.49
CA ARG A 56 -45.21 -20.27 -27.69
C ARG A 56 -44.87 -19.39 -26.48
N ARG A 57 -45.05 -19.89 -25.24
CA ARG A 57 -44.74 -19.12 -24.01
C ARG A 57 -43.24 -18.92 -23.77
N ARG A 58 -42.38 -19.89 -24.12
CA ARG A 58 -40.93 -19.76 -23.96
C ARG A 58 -40.31 -18.80 -24.98
N LEU A 59 -40.79 -18.81 -26.22
CA LEU A 59 -40.33 -17.87 -27.26
C LEU A 59 -40.74 -16.42 -26.94
N SER A 60 -41.96 -16.22 -26.42
CA SER A 60 -42.47 -14.91 -26.03
C SER A 60 -41.69 -14.28 -24.86
N MET A 61 -41.28 -15.09 -23.87
CA MET A 61 -40.48 -14.61 -22.73
C MET A 61 -39.02 -14.30 -23.11
N ALA A 62 -38.45 -15.04 -24.07
CA ALA A 62 -37.09 -14.78 -24.55
C ALA A 62 -37.01 -13.47 -25.37
N LEU A 63 -38.00 -13.21 -26.23
CA LEU A 63 -38.11 -11.95 -26.97
C LEU A 63 -38.34 -10.75 -26.05
N LEU A 64 -39.16 -10.91 -25.00
CA LEU A 64 -39.38 -9.85 -24.01
C LEU A 64 -38.09 -9.52 -23.23
N ARG A 65 -37.29 -10.52 -22.85
CA ARG A 65 -36.00 -10.31 -22.18
C ARG A 65 -34.98 -9.61 -23.08
N LEU A 66 -34.93 -9.97 -24.36
CA LEU A 66 -34.04 -9.34 -25.33
C LEU A 66 -34.43 -7.87 -25.57
N ALA A 67 -35.74 -7.57 -25.66
CA ALA A 67 -36.25 -6.21 -25.81
C ALA A 67 -35.95 -5.34 -24.58
N VAL A 68 -36.11 -5.86 -23.37
CA VAL A 68 -35.75 -5.14 -22.13
C VAL A 68 -34.24 -4.89 -22.06
N PHE A 69 -33.41 -5.87 -22.43
CA PHE A 69 -31.96 -5.71 -22.45
C PHE A 69 -31.50 -4.66 -23.46
N ALA A 70 -32.09 -4.65 -24.66
CA ALA A 70 -31.82 -3.62 -25.67
C ALA A 70 -32.25 -2.23 -25.21
N ALA A 71 -33.39 -2.10 -24.52
CA ALA A 71 -33.85 -0.83 -23.96
C ALA A 71 -32.93 -0.30 -22.84
N VAL A 72 -32.41 -1.19 -21.98
CA VAL A 72 -31.44 -0.80 -20.92
C VAL A 72 -30.10 -0.36 -21.54
N LEU A 73 -29.63 -1.03 -22.59
CA LEU A 73 -28.41 -0.62 -23.30
C LEU A 73 -28.59 0.74 -24.00
N ALA A 74 -29.74 0.97 -24.65
CA ALA A 74 -30.04 2.25 -25.28
C ALA A 74 -30.15 3.39 -24.25
N ALA A 75 -30.75 3.13 -23.08
CA ALA A 75 -30.81 4.08 -21.97
C ALA A 75 -29.42 4.36 -21.37
N GLY A 76 -28.57 3.34 -21.23
CA GLY A 76 -27.18 3.48 -20.77
C GLY A 76 -26.30 4.27 -21.74
N MET A 77 -26.51 4.12 -23.05
CA MET A 77 -25.83 4.93 -24.07
C MET A 77 -26.32 6.39 -24.09
N HIS A 78 -27.61 6.64 -23.84
CA HIS A 78 -28.12 8.00 -23.71
C HIS A 78 -27.71 8.71 -22.41
N LEU A 79 -27.49 7.97 -21.31
CA LEU A 79 -26.94 8.53 -20.07
C LEU A 79 -25.40 8.67 -20.10
N GLY A 80 -24.71 7.96 -20.98
CA GLY A 80 -23.24 7.96 -21.09
C GLY A 80 -22.61 9.11 -21.87
N LEU A 81 -23.40 10.00 -22.49
CA LEU A 81 -22.91 11.12 -23.30
C LEU A 81 -23.01 12.50 -22.62
N ARG A 82 -23.25 12.54 -21.30
CA ARG A 82 -23.04 13.76 -20.50
C ARG A 82 -21.97 13.51 -19.44
N GLN A 83 -20.76 13.22 -19.89
CA GLN A 83 -19.59 13.57 -19.08
C GLN A 83 -19.43 15.08 -19.17
N SER A 84 -19.97 15.79 -18.17
CA SER A 84 -19.62 17.18 -17.93
C SER A 84 -18.10 17.26 -17.81
N ALA A 85 -17.47 18.12 -18.60
CA ALA A 85 -16.08 18.48 -18.40
C ALA A 85 -15.86 18.84 -16.92
N PRO A 86 -14.74 18.43 -16.30
CA PRO A 86 -14.43 18.91 -14.97
C PRO A 86 -14.41 20.43 -15.01
N ALA A 87 -15.18 21.06 -14.12
CA ALA A 87 -15.09 22.50 -13.91
C ALA A 87 -13.65 22.80 -13.51
N GLU A 88 -12.91 23.50 -14.38
CA GLU A 88 -11.65 24.13 -14.00
C GLU A 88 -11.99 25.17 -12.95
N THR A 89 -11.91 24.79 -11.67
CA THR A 89 -11.73 25.75 -10.61
C THR A 89 -10.34 26.32 -10.82
N GLY A 90 -10.27 27.47 -11.49
CA GLY A 90 -9.08 28.30 -11.53
C GLY A 90 -8.67 28.63 -10.10
N ILE A 91 -7.76 27.83 -9.56
CA ILE A 91 -6.87 28.29 -8.51
C ILE A 91 -5.89 29.17 -9.26
N GLU A 92 -6.23 30.44 -9.39
CA GLU A 92 -5.29 31.46 -9.80
C GLU A 92 -4.18 31.46 -8.74
N ALA A 93 -3.04 30.87 -9.10
CA ALA A 93 -1.83 30.88 -8.30
C ALA A 93 -1.24 32.28 -8.33
N ASP A 94 -1.95 33.25 -7.74
CA ASP A 94 -1.43 34.58 -7.45
C ASP A 94 -0.56 34.49 -6.20
N ARG A 95 0.62 33.90 -6.37
CA ARG A 95 1.83 34.19 -5.57
C ARG A 95 3.02 33.93 -6.46
N ASP A 96 3.75 34.98 -6.80
CA ASP A 96 5.18 34.87 -7.08
C ASP A 96 5.82 34.22 -5.85
N PRO A 97 6.16 32.92 -5.88
CA PRO A 97 6.75 32.25 -4.74
C PRO A 97 8.22 32.57 -4.83
N GLY A 98 8.58 33.81 -4.45
CA GLY A 98 9.89 34.43 -4.63
C GLY A 98 10.96 33.38 -4.89
N GLU A 99 11.29 33.25 -6.18
CA GLU A 99 12.03 32.16 -6.80
C GLU A 99 12.74 31.25 -5.77
N LEU A 100 12.06 30.18 -5.33
CA LEU A 100 12.77 29.04 -4.74
C LEU A 100 13.55 28.38 -5.88
N THR A 101 14.59 29.07 -6.36
CA THR A 101 15.62 28.44 -7.17
C THR A 101 16.07 27.23 -6.36
N CYS A 102 15.99 26.04 -6.96
CA CYS A 102 16.59 24.81 -6.44
C CYS A 102 18.13 24.88 -6.38
N GLU A 103 18.69 26.06 -6.13
CA GLU A 103 19.96 26.26 -5.46
C GLU A 103 19.79 25.80 -3.99
N LEU A 104 19.31 24.57 -3.77
CA LEU A 104 19.57 23.81 -2.55
C LEU A 104 21.09 23.66 -2.57
N GLY A 105 21.77 24.58 -1.89
CA GLY A 105 23.23 24.66 -1.86
C GLY A 105 23.75 23.26 -1.56
N ASP A 106 24.79 22.87 -2.29
CA ASP A 106 25.22 21.49 -2.46
C ASP A 106 25.00 20.66 -1.18
N VAL A 107 23.97 19.80 -1.20
CA VAL A 107 23.72 18.83 -0.12
C VAL A 107 24.93 17.88 0.01
N GLY A 108 25.78 17.87 -1.03
CA GLY A 108 27.13 17.39 -1.02
C GLY A 108 27.23 15.88 -0.92
N PRO A 109 28.44 15.34 -1.11
CA PRO A 109 28.71 13.92 -0.86
C PRO A 109 28.36 13.50 0.59
N ALA A 110 28.38 14.45 1.53
CA ALA A 110 28.06 14.20 2.93
C ALA A 110 26.61 13.73 3.15
N ALA A 111 25.65 14.19 2.36
CA ALA A 111 24.26 13.70 2.44
C ALA A 111 24.17 12.23 2.03
N VAL A 112 24.90 11.85 0.98
CA VAL A 112 24.98 10.46 0.52
C VAL A 112 25.69 9.59 1.58
N ASP A 113 26.70 10.11 2.28
CA ASP A 113 27.38 9.42 3.38
C ASP A 113 26.43 9.18 4.57
N ARG A 114 25.65 10.18 4.96
CA ARG A 114 24.63 10.04 6.01
C ARG A 114 23.55 9.04 5.63
N PHE A 115 23.09 9.08 4.38
CA PHE A 115 22.11 8.12 3.89
C PHE A 115 22.66 6.69 3.88
N VAL A 116 23.89 6.48 3.40
CA VAL A 116 24.55 5.16 3.45
C VAL A 116 24.73 4.66 4.88
N GLY A 117 25.10 5.54 5.82
CA GLY A 117 25.18 5.17 7.23
C GLY A 117 23.83 4.73 7.81
N LEU A 118 22.74 5.43 7.48
CA LEU A 118 21.38 5.08 7.88
C LEU A 118 20.94 3.68 7.40
N LEU A 119 21.43 3.25 6.23
CA LEU A 119 21.10 1.96 5.64
C LEU A 119 21.74 0.76 6.36
N ARG A 120 22.76 1.00 7.19
CA ARG A 120 23.49 -0.06 7.91
C ARG A 120 22.75 -0.58 9.15
N PHE A 121 21.71 0.12 9.59
CA PHE A 121 20.91 -0.30 10.74
C PHE A 121 19.81 -1.27 10.30
N PRO A 122 19.81 -2.53 10.78
CA PRO A 122 18.81 -3.53 10.43
C PRO A 122 17.52 -3.34 11.25
N THR A 123 16.82 -2.24 10.99
CA THR A 123 15.53 -1.86 11.60
C THR A 123 14.38 -2.72 11.05
N VAL A 124 14.49 -4.04 11.23
CA VAL A 124 13.53 -4.99 10.67
C VAL A 124 12.27 -5.05 11.52
N SER A 125 11.12 -4.80 10.91
CA SER A 125 9.80 -5.02 11.51
C SER A 125 9.18 -6.33 11.02
N SER A 126 8.27 -6.91 11.81
CA SER A 126 7.53 -8.11 11.43
C SER A 126 6.10 -8.05 11.96
N LEU A 127 5.17 -8.61 11.19
CA LEU A 127 3.76 -8.77 11.58
C LEU A 127 3.51 -10.04 12.40
N LEU A 128 4.55 -10.61 13.02
CA LEU A 128 4.39 -11.81 13.85
C LEU A 128 3.50 -11.47 15.06
N PRO A 129 2.51 -12.32 15.41
CA PRO A 129 1.60 -12.05 16.52
C PRO A 129 2.30 -11.79 17.86
N ALA A 130 3.48 -12.38 18.06
CA ALA A 130 4.29 -12.19 19.27
C ALA A 130 4.79 -10.74 19.47
N HIS A 131 4.72 -9.90 18.43
CA HIS A 131 5.17 -8.51 18.45
C HIS A 131 4.08 -7.57 17.93
N ALA A 132 2.80 -7.90 18.09
CA ALA A 132 1.70 -7.15 17.50
C ALA A 132 1.65 -5.67 17.91
N ASP A 133 2.12 -5.33 19.13
CA ASP A 133 2.03 -3.96 19.65
C ASP A 133 3.08 -3.01 19.05
N THR A 134 4.28 -3.50 18.75
CA THR A 134 5.40 -2.68 18.25
C THR A 134 5.89 -3.07 16.87
N HIS A 135 5.47 -4.23 16.37
CA HIS A 135 6.00 -4.90 15.18
C HIS A 135 7.52 -5.13 15.20
N VAL A 136 8.16 -5.03 16.37
CA VAL A 136 9.61 -5.15 16.53
C VAL A 136 9.93 -6.26 17.52
N ALA A 137 10.75 -7.22 17.08
CA ALA A 137 11.24 -8.29 17.94
C ALA A 137 12.26 -7.72 18.96
N PRO A 138 12.30 -8.22 20.20
CA PRO A 138 13.20 -7.70 21.25
C PRO A 138 14.67 -7.60 20.83
N GLU A 139 15.18 -8.57 20.09
CA GLU A 139 16.55 -8.60 19.58
C GLU A 139 16.85 -7.54 18.50
N ARG A 140 15.81 -6.85 18.00
CA ARG A 140 15.94 -5.75 17.04
C ARG A 140 15.80 -4.38 17.69
N ALA A 141 15.34 -4.29 18.94
CA ALA A 141 15.10 -3.01 19.63
C ALA A 141 16.35 -2.09 19.60
N ASP A 142 17.53 -2.65 19.85
CA ASP A 142 18.80 -1.91 19.84
C ASP A 142 19.14 -1.32 18.46
N SER A 143 18.71 -1.99 17.37
CA SER A 143 18.92 -1.47 16.01
C SER A 143 18.09 -0.22 15.76
N PHE A 144 16.88 -0.15 16.29
CA PHE A 144 16.03 1.03 16.21
C PHE A 144 16.59 2.17 17.07
N ALA A 145 16.93 1.88 18.33
CA ALA A 145 17.52 2.88 19.24
C ALA A 145 18.82 3.48 18.65
N SER A 146 19.72 2.63 18.16
CA SER A 146 20.98 3.08 17.56
C SER A 146 20.76 3.91 16.29
N MET A 147 19.75 3.56 15.49
CA MET A 147 19.40 4.31 14.30
C MET A 147 18.82 5.69 14.65
N LEU A 148 17.95 5.78 15.65
CA LEU A 148 17.41 7.06 16.12
C LEU A 148 18.50 7.99 16.67
N GLU A 149 19.44 7.45 17.45
CA GLU A 149 20.62 8.20 17.89
C GLU A 149 21.49 8.64 16.71
N TYR A 150 21.67 7.77 15.71
CA TYR A 150 22.38 8.11 14.49
C TYR A 150 21.71 9.26 13.73
N LEU A 151 20.38 9.26 13.60
CA LEU A 151 19.65 10.36 12.97
C LEU A 151 19.86 11.67 13.74
N LYS A 152 19.69 11.65 15.06
CA LYS A 152 19.88 12.83 15.91
C LYS A 152 21.29 13.40 15.80
N GLY A 153 22.31 12.54 15.77
CA GLY A 153 23.71 12.95 15.64
C GLY A 153 24.12 13.38 14.23
N SER A 154 23.49 12.82 13.19
CA SER A 154 23.85 13.10 11.79
C SER A 154 23.12 14.32 11.20
N TYR A 155 21.92 14.62 11.68
CA TYR A 155 21.06 15.69 11.16
C TYR A 155 20.83 16.80 12.20
N THR A 156 21.89 17.20 12.90
CA THR A 156 21.83 18.15 14.04
C THR A 156 21.09 19.44 13.71
N ASP A 157 21.33 20.04 12.54
CA ASP A 157 20.66 21.28 12.14
C ASP A 157 19.13 21.15 12.10
N ALA A 158 18.62 20.01 11.63
CA ALA A 158 17.19 19.75 11.61
C ALA A 158 16.64 19.52 13.02
N TYR A 159 17.32 18.71 13.83
CA TYR A 159 16.92 18.42 15.21
C TYR A 159 17.02 19.64 16.13
N ASN A 160 17.88 20.63 15.83
CA ASN A 160 18.01 21.85 16.63
C ASN A 160 16.85 22.83 16.47
N VAL A 161 16.14 22.78 15.33
CA VAL A 161 15.01 23.68 15.05
C VAL A 161 13.64 23.01 15.23
N MET A 162 13.63 21.72 15.56
CA MET A 162 12.43 20.91 15.73
C MET A 162 12.31 20.39 17.16
N GLU A 163 11.08 20.33 17.65
CA GLU A 163 10.74 19.62 18.88
C GLU A 163 10.60 18.12 18.56
N LEU A 164 11.33 17.26 19.27
CA LEU A 164 11.21 15.81 19.15
C LEU A 164 10.27 15.26 20.23
N GLU A 165 9.25 14.53 19.80
CA GLU A 165 8.39 13.72 20.65
C GLU A 165 8.44 12.26 20.20
N MET A 166 8.42 11.34 21.17
CA MET A 166 8.25 9.91 20.92
C MET A 166 6.79 9.54 21.15
N VAL A 167 6.13 9.04 20.11
CA VAL A 167 4.71 8.69 20.13
C VAL A 167 4.50 7.19 19.89
N GLY A 168 3.31 6.70 20.26
CA GLY A 168 2.91 5.31 20.04
C GLY A 168 3.58 4.29 20.96
N ALA A 169 3.25 3.02 20.76
CA ALA A 169 3.78 1.92 21.56
C ALA A 169 5.28 1.69 21.28
N GLY A 170 6.03 1.33 22.32
CA GLY A 170 7.46 1.01 22.21
C GLY A 170 8.39 2.21 22.06
N SER A 171 7.89 3.46 22.04
CA SER A 171 8.71 4.67 21.80
C SER A 171 9.54 4.56 20.52
N LEU A 172 8.91 4.05 19.45
CA LEU A 172 9.54 3.82 18.15
C LEU A 172 8.92 4.66 17.04
N THR A 173 8.10 5.66 17.33
CA THR A 173 7.62 6.62 16.32
C THR A 173 8.08 8.01 16.73
N THR A 174 8.78 8.70 15.84
CA THR A 174 9.26 10.07 16.07
C THR A 174 8.31 11.08 15.45
N LEU A 175 7.86 12.04 16.24
CA LEU A 175 7.20 13.25 15.76
C LEU A 175 8.20 14.42 15.90
N LEU A 176 8.54 15.04 14.76
CA LEU A 176 9.42 16.20 14.70
C LEU A 176 8.60 17.42 14.29
N THR A 177 8.41 18.35 15.21
CA THR A 177 7.56 19.53 15.02
C THR A 177 8.39 20.76 14.77
N TRP A 178 8.29 21.35 13.57
CA TRP A 178 8.84 22.67 13.26
C TRP A 178 7.73 23.71 13.38
N ARG A 179 7.74 24.48 14.49
CA ARG A 179 6.73 25.51 14.77
C ARG A 179 6.75 26.59 13.69
N GLY A 180 5.58 26.83 13.08
CA GLY A 180 5.38 27.89 12.11
C GLY A 180 5.18 29.25 12.76
N SER A 181 5.34 30.32 11.98
CA SER A 181 5.11 31.69 12.47
C SER A 181 3.62 32.04 12.62
N ASP A 182 2.71 31.35 11.93
CA ASP A 182 1.28 31.61 11.96
C ASP A 182 0.51 30.38 12.49
N PRO A 183 0.03 30.40 13.74
CA PRO A 183 -0.71 29.29 14.34
C PRO A 183 -2.14 29.14 13.79
N ALA A 184 -2.66 30.11 13.03
CA ALA A 184 -4.00 30.02 12.45
C ALA A 184 -4.03 29.17 11.16
N LEU A 185 -2.87 28.92 10.55
CA LEU A 185 -2.79 28.10 9.35
C LEU A 185 -2.77 26.61 9.67
N LEU A 186 -3.50 25.84 8.88
CA LEU A 186 -3.39 24.38 8.94
C LEU A 186 -1.95 23.93 8.66
N PRO A 187 -1.49 22.92 9.40
CA PRO A 187 -0.14 22.38 9.28
C PRO A 187 0.12 21.66 7.96
N ALA A 188 1.39 21.39 7.69
CA ALA A 188 1.81 20.41 6.69
C ALA A 188 2.43 19.18 7.37
N LEU A 189 1.90 17.99 7.12
CA LEU A 189 2.44 16.73 7.63
C LEU A 189 3.23 16.01 6.53
N PHE A 190 4.43 15.56 6.88
CA PHE A 190 5.28 14.74 6.03
C PHE A 190 5.60 13.47 6.80
N ILE A 191 5.40 12.33 6.14
CA ILE A 191 5.50 11.02 6.76
C ILE A 191 6.51 10.20 5.98
N SER A 192 7.34 9.48 6.72
CA SER A 192 8.19 8.43 6.20
C SER A 192 8.33 7.38 7.29
N HIS A 193 8.77 6.18 6.92
CA HIS A 193 9.13 5.14 7.89
C HIS A 193 10.59 4.73 7.70
N TYR A 194 11.16 4.13 8.74
CA TYR A 194 12.55 3.68 8.77
C TYR A 194 12.69 2.21 9.10
N ASP A 195 11.59 1.53 9.43
CA ASP A 195 11.57 0.09 9.49
C ASP A 195 11.60 -0.50 8.08
N VAL A 196 12.04 -1.75 7.99
CA VAL A 196 12.14 -2.47 6.72
C VAL A 196 11.64 -3.88 6.87
N VAL A 197 11.20 -4.45 5.75
CA VAL A 197 10.82 -5.88 5.72
C VAL A 197 12.04 -6.79 5.90
N PRO A 198 11.85 -8.00 6.46
CA PRO A 198 12.90 -9.00 6.55
C PRO A 198 13.52 -9.34 5.18
N VAL A 199 14.73 -9.87 5.21
CA VAL A 199 15.27 -10.61 4.07
C VAL A 199 14.60 -11.99 4.09
N SER A 200 14.20 -12.49 2.92
CA SER A 200 13.56 -13.80 2.85
C SER A 200 14.57 -14.88 3.26
N ASN A 201 14.17 -15.74 4.21
CA ASN A 201 15.05 -16.80 4.73
C ASN A 201 15.60 -17.66 3.59
N GLY A 202 16.91 -17.87 3.58
CA GLY A 202 17.61 -18.68 2.58
C GLY A 202 17.98 -17.94 1.29
N THR A 203 17.63 -16.65 1.18
CA THR A 203 18.00 -15.80 0.03
C THR A 203 19.13 -14.82 0.36
N GLU A 204 19.73 -14.92 1.54
CA GLU A 204 20.80 -14.00 1.99
C GLU A 204 22.00 -14.01 1.02
N GLY A 205 22.26 -15.15 0.38
CA GLY A 205 23.32 -15.32 -0.62
C GLY A 205 22.97 -14.81 -2.02
N ASP A 206 21.69 -14.50 -2.29
CA ASP A 206 21.25 -13.96 -3.60
C ASP A 206 21.56 -12.46 -3.73
N TRP A 207 21.92 -11.82 -2.62
CA TRP A 207 22.32 -10.41 -2.60
C TRP A 207 23.74 -10.24 -3.13
N LEU A 208 23.90 -9.50 -4.24
CA LEU A 208 25.21 -9.12 -4.77
C LEU A 208 26.04 -8.33 -3.74
N HIS A 209 25.37 -7.48 -2.96
CA HIS A 209 25.92 -6.78 -1.81
C HIS A 209 25.01 -6.97 -0.62
N GLY A 210 25.59 -7.22 0.56
CA GLY A 210 24.83 -7.56 1.75
C GLY A 210 23.68 -6.58 2.03
N PRO A 211 22.52 -7.07 2.50
CA PRO A 211 21.28 -6.29 2.60
C PRO A 211 21.38 -5.07 3.53
N PHE A 212 22.34 -5.02 4.45
CA PHE A 212 22.57 -3.88 5.35
C PHE A 212 24.00 -3.34 5.23
N SER A 213 24.66 -3.56 4.09
CA SER A 213 26.03 -3.10 3.87
C SER A 213 26.11 -1.59 3.59
N GLY A 214 25.09 -1.05 2.89
CA GLY A 214 25.16 0.29 2.31
C GLY A 214 26.29 0.38 1.26
N ALA A 215 26.54 -0.71 0.52
CA ALA A 215 27.62 -0.74 -0.45
C ALA A 215 27.34 0.24 -1.59
N ARG A 216 28.38 0.93 -2.05
CA ARG A 216 28.35 1.75 -3.27
C ARG A 216 29.03 0.97 -4.37
N ALA A 217 28.30 0.60 -5.41
CA ALA A 217 28.82 -0.19 -6.52
C ALA A 217 28.09 0.19 -7.80
N ASP A 218 28.84 0.34 -8.89
CA ASP A 218 28.33 0.63 -10.23
C ASP A 218 27.45 1.89 -10.33
N GLY A 219 27.72 2.88 -9.46
CA GLY A 219 26.94 4.12 -9.39
C GLY A 219 25.70 4.03 -8.50
N ASP A 220 25.38 2.84 -7.98
CA ASP A 220 24.22 2.58 -7.15
C ASP A 220 24.57 2.37 -5.67
N ILE A 221 23.57 2.53 -4.81
CA ILE A 221 23.63 2.20 -3.37
C ILE A 221 22.83 0.93 -3.11
N TRP A 222 23.49 -0.07 -2.55
CA TRP A 222 22.91 -1.38 -2.28
C TRP A 222 22.66 -1.59 -0.79
N ALA A 223 21.38 -1.56 -0.44
CA ALA A 223 20.87 -1.99 0.86
C ALA A 223 19.34 -2.11 0.85
N ARG A 224 18.81 -2.97 1.72
CA ARG A 224 17.42 -2.96 2.15
C ARG A 224 17.10 -1.60 2.79
N GLY A 225 15.98 -1.03 2.40
CA GLY A 225 15.55 0.29 2.86
C GLY A 225 15.93 1.44 1.93
N THR A 226 16.79 1.21 0.92
CA THR A 226 17.22 2.27 0.00
C THR A 226 16.04 2.86 -0.76
N LEU A 227 15.17 2.01 -1.33
CA LEU A 227 13.96 2.43 -2.04
C LEU A 227 12.70 2.40 -1.19
N ASP A 228 12.71 1.69 -0.05
CA ASP A 228 11.52 1.49 0.77
C ASP A 228 11.79 1.65 2.28
N ILE A 229 11.62 2.84 2.85
CA ILE A 229 11.74 4.17 2.19
C ILE A 229 12.73 5.06 2.98
N LYS A 230 13.86 4.51 3.46
CA LYS A 230 14.81 5.27 4.30
C LYS A 230 15.34 6.54 3.61
N PHE A 231 15.33 6.59 2.27
CA PHE A 231 15.66 7.80 1.53
C PHE A 231 14.69 8.95 1.81
N GLY A 232 13.41 8.67 2.08
CA GLY A 232 12.41 9.65 2.48
C GLY A 232 12.74 10.28 3.82
N VAL A 233 13.15 9.49 4.82
CA VAL A 233 13.62 9.97 6.13
C VAL A 233 14.84 10.87 5.95
N ALA A 234 15.86 10.38 5.25
CA ALA A 234 17.08 11.14 5.00
C ALA A 234 16.78 12.45 4.25
N GLY A 235 16.03 12.39 3.15
CA GLY A 235 15.70 13.57 2.34
C GLY A 235 14.92 14.63 3.11
N LEU A 236 13.97 14.23 3.96
CA LEU A 236 13.22 15.17 4.80
C LEU A 236 14.12 15.89 5.81
N LEU A 237 15.04 15.15 6.44
CA LEU A 237 15.98 15.71 7.41
C LEU A 237 17.08 16.55 6.75
N GLU A 238 17.58 16.15 5.58
CA GLU A 238 18.51 16.95 4.78
C GLU A 238 17.90 18.29 4.38
N ALA A 239 16.69 18.26 3.81
CA ALA A 239 15.99 19.47 3.38
C ALA A 239 15.74 20.39 4.59
N ALA A 240 15.30 19.82 5.72
CA ALA A 240 15.11 20.58 6.94
C ALA A 240 16.42 21.22 7.44
N GLY A 241 17.53 20.47 7.45
CA GLY A 241 18.84 20.97 7.86
C GLY A 241 19.36 22.08 6.95
N VAL A 242 19.21 21.95 5.62
CA VAL A 242 19.58 23.01 4.67
C VAL A 242 18.77 24.29 4.93
N LEU A 243 17.45 24.15 5.12
CA LEU A 243 16.58 25.29 5.43
C LEU A 243 16.95 25.93 6.78
N ALA A 244 17.24 25.12 7.79
CA ALA A 244 17.65 25.59 9.12
C ALA A 244 18.95 26.41 9.06
N ARG A 245 19.97 25.92 8.35
CA ARG A 245 21.24 26.65 8.14
C ARG A 245 21.08 27.98 7.41
N ARG A 246 20.03 28.10 6.59
CA ARG A 246 19.68 29.35 5.88
C ARG A 246 18.82 30.30 6.72
N GLY A 247 18.50 29.95 7.97
CA GLY A 247 17.63 30.75 8.83
C GLY A 247 16.18 30.77 8.37
N PHE A 248 15.76 29.82 7.53
CA PHE A 248 14.37 29.71 7.10
C PHE A 248 13.46 29.50 8.30
N ARG A 249 12.30 30.16 8.27
CA ARG A 249 11.21 29.93 9.23
C ARG A 249 9.94 29.64 8.47
N PRO A 250 9.30 28.47 8.68
CA PRO A 250 8.08 28.15 7.96
C PRO A 250 6.92 29.02 8.46
N GLN A 251 6.03 29.41 7.55
CA GLN A 251 4.79 30.09 7.96
C GLN A 251 3.82 29.13 8.65
N ARG A 252 3.68 27.91 8.10
CA ARG A 252 2.85 26.84 8.64
C ARG A 252 3.66 25.94 9.56
N THR A 253 3.09 25.51 10.68
CA THR A 253 3.69 24.44 11.47
C THR A 253 3.77 23.16 10.66
N ARG A 254 4.92 22.47 10.73
CA ARG A 254 5.03 21.12 10.19
C ARG A 254 4.53 20.13 11.24
N CYS A 255 3.34 19.58 10.99
CA CYS A 255 2.42 18.82 11.86
C CYS A 255 2.13 19.38 13.28
N PRO A 256 0.87 19.47 13.72
CA PRO A 256 0.45 19.64 15.10
C PRO A 256 -0.10 18.30 15.63
N ASP A 257 -0.49 18.32 16.89
CA ASP A 257 -1.05 17.19 17.63
C ASP A 257 -2.40 16.70 17.07
#